data_AF-A0AAV3UHA0-F1
#
_entry.id   AF-A0AAV3UHA0-F1
#
_cell.length_a   1.000
_cell.length_b   1.000
_cell.length_c   1.000
_cell.angle_alpha   90.00
_cell.angle_beta   90.00
_cell.angle_gamma   90.00
#
_symmetry.space_group_name_H-M   'P 1'
#
loop_
_entity.id
_entity.type
_entity.pdbx_description
1 polymer ?
#
loop_
_entity_poly.entity_id
_entity_poly.type
_entity_poly.pdbx_seq_one_letter_code
_entity_poly.pdbx_strand_id
1 'polypeptide(L)' 'MTDPIGSVRGAIGIGGPTYRMKGNVFREDLPSQLLRTVSEVEERLATVYDTS' A
#
# COMPACT_ATOMS: atom_id res chain seq x y z
N MET A 1 1.58 -5.00 -3.17
CA MET A 1 0.93 -5.92 -2.23
C MET A 1 1.32 -7.33 -2.62
N THR A 2 2.05 -8.00 -1.75
CA THR A 2 2.51 -9.38 -1.89
C THR A 2 1.86 -10.27 -0.85
N ASP A 3 1.76 -11.56 -1.15
CA ASP A 3 1.44 -12.56 -0.14
C ASP A 3 2.70 -12.95 0.68
N PRO A 4 2.57 -13.81 1.72
CA PRO A 4 3.71 -14.22 2.54
C PRO A 4 4.81 -14.99 1.78
N ILE A 5 4.52 -15.54 0.60
CA ILE A 5 5.51 -16.23 -0.25
C ILE A 5 6.15 -15.28 -1.28
N GLY A 6 5.88 -13.98 -1.18
CA GLY A 6 6.47 -12.94 -2.02
C GLY A 6 5.82 -12.79 -3.40
N SER A 7 4.70 -13.49 -3.67
CA SER A 7 3.99 -13.36 -4.94
C SER A 7 3.12 -12.10 -4.94
N VAL A 8 3.18 -11.32 -6.02
CA VAL A 8 2.37 -10.12 -6.18
C VAL A 8 0.90 -10.50 -6.32
N ARG A 9 0.05 -9.99 -5.42
CA ARG A 9 -1.40 -10.23 -5.42
C ARG A 9 -2.21 -9.03 -5.90
N GLY A 10 -1.60 -7.85 -5.95
CA GLY A 10 -2.27 -6.66 -6.44
C GLY A 10 -1.51 -5.36 -6.19
N ALA A 11 -2.13 -4.26 -6.61
CA ALA A 11 -1.62 -2.91 -6.47
C ALA A 11 -2.63 -2.02 -5.73
N ILE A 12 -2.11 -1.10 -4.93
CA ILE A 12 -2.86 -0.02 -4.29
C ILE A 12 -2.34 1.29 -4.88
N GLY A 13 -3.24 2.15 -5.32
CA GLY A 13 -2.91 3.44 -5.91
C GLY A 13 -3.65 4.58 -5.23
N ILE A 14 -3.04 5.76 -5.23
CA ILE A 14 -3.67 7.01 -4.79
C ILE A 14 -3.78 7.92 -6.01
N GLY A 15 -4.99 8.42 -6.28
CA GLY A 15 -5.26 9.32 -7.39
C GLY A 15 -5.90 10.62 -6.92
N GLY A 16 -5.57 11.72 -7.60
CA GLY A 16 -6.11 13.04 -7.30
C GLY A 16 -5.53 14.13 -8.19
N PRO A 17 -5.97 15.38 -8.03
CA PRO A 17 -5.50 16.48 -8.86
C PRO A 17 -4.02 16.79 -8.62
N THR A 18 -3.23 16.92 -9.70
CA THR A 18 -1.77 17.16 -9.63
C THR A 18 -1.40 18.39 -8.79
N TYR A 19 -2.23 19.43 -8.80
CA TYR A 19 -1.96 20.64 -8.02
C TYR A 19 -2.00 20.41 -6.49
N ARG A 20 -2.67 19.33 -6.03
CA ARG A 20 -2.71 18.88 -4.63
C ARG A 20 -1.67 17.80 -4.32
N MET A 21 -1.15 17.11 -5.34
CA MET A 21 -0.19 16.02 -5.22
C MET A 21 1.17 16.46 -5.76
N LYS A 22 1.82 17.41 -5.08
CA LYS A 22 3.10 18.01 -5.51
C LYS A 22 4.01 18.27 -4.32
N GLY A 23 5.29 18.53 -4.60
CA GLY A 23 6.29 18.83 -3.56
C GLY A 23 6.42 17.66 -2.57
N ASN A 24 6.53 17.98 -1.28
CA ASN A 24 6.72 17.00 -0.21
C ASN A 24 5.53 16.03 -0.11
N VAL A 25 4.31 16.50 -0.38
CA VAL A 25 3.12 15.64 -0.40
C VAL A 25 3.30 14.48 -1.37
N PHE A 26 3.84 14.73 -2.57
CA PHE A 26 4.07 13.68 -3.56
C PHE A 26 5.35 12.88 -3.32
N ARG A 27 6.42 13.52 -2.85
CA ARG A 27 7.74 12.88 -2.71
C ARG A 27 7.90 12.07 -1.42
N GLU A 28 7.18 12.44 -0.37
CA GLU A 28 7.40 11.92 0.99
C GLU A 28 6.09 11.46 1.62
N ASP A 29 5.09 12.34 1.75
CA ASP A 29 3.91 12.07 2.56
C ASP A 29 3.06 10.93 1.97
N LEU A 30 2.65 11.06 0.71
CA LEU A 30 1.80 10.06 0.04
C LEU A 30 2.49 8.71 -0.14
N PRO A 31 3.77 8.64 -0.58
CA PRO A 31 4.50 7.37 -0.60
C PRO A 31 4.58 6.70 0.77
N SER A 32 4.86 7.45 1.83
CA SER A 32 4.97 6.90 3.20
C SER A 32 3.61 6.36 3.68
N GLN A 33 2.54 7.10 3.43
CA GLN A 33 1.18 6.65 3.76
C GLN A 33 0.79 5.41 2.97
N LEU A 34 1.09 5.38 1.67
CA LEU A 34 0.78 4.24 0.80
C LEU A 34 1.50 2.98 1.25
N LEU A 35 2.80 3.08 1.61
CA LEU A 35 3.58 1.96 2.13
C LEU A 35 2.98 1.43 3.43
N ARG A 36 2.63 2.30 4.37
CA ARG A 36 1.96 1.90 5.60
C ARG A 36 0.64 1.17 5.33
N THR A 37 -0.19 1.70 4.43
CA THR A 37 -1.46 1.06 4.06
C THR A 37 -1.24 -0.30 3.40
N VAL A 38 -0.21 -0.45 2.55
CA VAL A 38 0.13 -1.76 1.97
C VAL A 38 0.51 -2.75 3.07
N SER A 39 1.36 -2.36 4.03
CA SER A 39 1.74 -3.23 5.14
C SER A 39 0.54 -3.66 5.99
N GLU A 40 -0.35 -2.74 6.36
CA GLU A 40 -1.57 -3.07 7.13
C GLU A 40 -2.49 -4.05 6.38
N VAL A 41 -2.58 -3.93 5.05
CA VAL A 41 -3.37 -4.85 4.22
C VAL A 41 -2.70 -6.22 4.15
N GLU A 42 -1.38 -6.27 3.95
CA GLU A 42 -0.63 -7.53 3.91
C GLU A 42 -0.72 -8.30 5.24
N GLU A 43 -0.62 -7.61 6.37
CA GLU A 43 -0.81 -8.21 7.70
C GLU A 43 -2.21 -8.82 7.87
N ARG A 44 -3.25 -8.11 7.43
CA ARG A 44 -4.64 -8.62 7.49
C ARG A 44 -4.88 -9.80 6.55
N LEU A 45 -4.23 -9.81 5.39
CA LEU A 45 -4.33 -10.94 4.47
C LEU A 45 -3.63 -12.18 5.06
N ALA A 46 -2.47 -11.99 5.69
CA ALA A 46 -1.73 -13.09 6.32
C ALA A 46 -2.57 -13.83 7.37
N THR A 47 -3.34 -13.13 8.21
CA THR A 47 -4.20 -13.78 9.22
C THR A 47 -5.34 -14.59 8.62
N VAL A 48 -5.89 -14.17 7.49
CA VAL A 48 -6.93 -14.91 6.76
C VAL A 48 -6.35 -16.19 6.13
N TYR A 49 -5.14 -16.13 5.60
CA TYR A 49 -4.48 -17.30 5.02
C TYR A 49 -4.00 -18.32 6.07
N ASP A 50 -3.67 -17.89 7.29
CA ASP A 50 -3.24 -18.78 8.39
C ASP A 50 -4.41 -19.56 9.03
N THR A 51 -5.66 -19.15 8.77
CA THR A 51 -6.88 -19.83 9.26
C THR A 51 -7.54 -20.74 8.22
N SER A 52 -6.92 -20.90 7.03
CA SER A 52 -7.41 -21.70 5.89
C SER A 52 -6.56 -22.95 5.69
#